data_AF-A0A8B6XIK8-F1
#
_entry.id   AF-A0A8B6XIK8-F1
#
_cell.length_a   1.000
_cell.length_b   1.000
_cell.length_c   1.000
_cell.angle_alpha   90.00
_cell.angle_beta   90.00
_cell.angle_gamma   90.00
#
_symmetry.space_group_name_H-M   'P 1'
#
loop_
_entity.id
_entity.type
_entity.pdbx_description
1 polymer ?
#
loop_
_entity_poly.entity_id
_entity_poly.type
_entity_poly.pdbx_seq_one_letter_code
_entity_poly.pdbx_strand_id
1 'polypeptide(L)'
;MKKKSAGKKQRVVISFDEEARKEYLTGFRKRKTERKNKAKLEIERKLKTQINQERNKRRKVMQEKVNEILKHVEMPSDSLALDSTVDKVDFGSHEVLIKSDINFSDTGLIVTNNESEIFLESNEANENKKVVKAKPPKRVKNVYGQKHGFNSFKDRKNNNKFKKGKKFQSKGERKA
;
A
#
# COMPACT_ATOMS: atom_id res chain seq x y z
N MET A 1 -66.04 16.60 27.74
CA MET A 1 -64.70 16.33 27.18
C MET A 1 -64.13 15.07 27.84
N LYS A 2 -63.93 13.96 27.10
CA LYS A 2 -63.42 12.68 27.68
C LYS A 2 -61.89 12.69 27.74
N LYS A 3 -61.30 12.50 28.93
CA LYS A 3 -59.84 12.41 29.14
C LYS A 3 -59.31 11.09 28.56
N LYS A 4 -58.32 11.16 27.66
CA LYS A 4 -57.60 9.99 27.11
C LYS A 4 -56.79 9.34 28.24
N SER A 5 -56.99 8.05 28.47
CA SER A 5 -56.25 7.29 29.47
C SER A 5 -54.78 7.17 29.03
N ALA A 6 -53.86 7.46 29.95
CA ALA A 6 -52.43 7.36 29.72
C ALA A 6 -52.10 5.90 29.34
N GLY A 7 -51.72 5.69 28.09
CA GLY A 7 -51.43 4.37 27.52
C GLY A 7 -50.38 3.62 28.36
N LYS A 8 -50.69 2.36 28.69
CA LYS A 8 -49.81 1.46 29.45
C LYS A 8 -48.47 1.35 28.72
N LYS A 9 -47.36 1.72 29.40
CA LYS A 9 -46.00 1.55 28.87
C LYS A 9 -45.77 0.08 28.54
N GLN A 10 -45.47 -0.22 27.28
CA GLN A 10 -45.18 -1.59 26.85
C GLN A 10 -43.91 -2.10 27.53
N ARG A 11 -43.92 -3.36 27.96
CA ARG A 11 -42.76 -4.00 28.60
C ARG A 11 -41.77 -4.39 27.50
N VAL A 12 -40.54 -3.92 27.62
CA VAL A 12 -39.43 -4.30 26.73
C VAL A 12 -38.83 -5.61 27.25
N VAL A 13 -38.92 -6.66 26.45
CA VAL A 13 -38.27 -7.95 26.75
C VAL A 13 -36.90 -7.94 26.09
N ILE A 14 -35.85 -8.03 26.90
CA ILE A 14 -34.48 -8.19 26.43
C ILE A 14 -34.16 -9.68 26.50
N SER A 15 -34.17 -10.36 25.36
CA SER A 15 -33.66 -11.73 25.23
C SER A 15 -32.24 -11.69 24.69
N PHE A 16 -31.39 -12.56 25.23
CA PHE A 16 -30.06 -12.76 24.71
C PHE A 16 -30.07 -13.93 23.74
N ASP A 17 -29.42 -13.73 22.61
CA ASP A 17 -29.14 -14.81 21.69
C ASP A 17 -27.99 -15.67 22.25
N GLU A 18 -28.30 -16.90 22.60
CA GLU A 18 -27.37 -17.80 23.28
C GLU A 18 -26.19 -18.18 22.39
N GLU A 19 -26.41 -18.26 21.07
CA GLU A 19 -25.36 -18.59 20.11
C GLU A 19 -24.37 -17.44 19.97
N ALA A 20 -24.87 -16.22 19.81
CA ALA A 20 -24.04 -15.02 19.80
C ALA A 20 -23.27 -14.84 21.12
N ARG A 21 -23.88 -15.19 22.26
CA ARG A 21 -23.21 -15.19 23.57
C ARG A 21 -22.07 -16.21 23.63
N LYS A 22 -22.30 -17.43 23.15
CA LYS A 22 -21.27 -18.48 23.08
C LYS A 22 -20.12 -18.07 22.18
N GLU A 23 -20.40 -17.51 21.01
CA GLU A 23 -19.36 -17.01 20.11
C GLU A 23 -18.61 -15.83 20.73
N TYR A 24 -19.29 -14.91 21.40
CA TYR A 24 -18.63 -13.81 22.10
C TYR A 24 -17.68 -14.32 23.19
N LEU A 25 -18.12 -15.26 24.03
CA LEU A 25 -17.33 -15.79 25.14
C LEU A 25 -16.19 -16.70 24.69
N THR A 26 -16.31 -17.44 23.60
CA THR A 26 -15.27 -18.39 23.15
C THR A 26 -14.41 -17.83 22.01
N GLY A 27 -14.91 -16.85 21.28
CA GLY A 27 -14.29 -16.24 20.11
C GLY A 27 -13.13 -15.29 20.39
N PHE A 28 -12.58 -15.24 21.61
CA PHE A 28 -11.45 -14.36 21.94
C PHE A 28 -10.24 -14.56 21.03
N ARG A 29 -9.94 -15.82 20.66
CA ARG A 29 -8.84 -16.13 19.73
C ARG A 29 -9.13 -15.55 18.35
N LYS A 30 -10.35 -15.75 17.82
CA LYS A 30 -10.81 -15.18 16.54
C LYS A 30 -10.68 -13.65 16.53
N ARG A 31 -11.22 -12.98 17.56
CA ARG A 31 -11.12 -11.52 17.71
C ARG A 31 -9.69 -11.02 17.87
N LYS A 32 -8.82 -11.78 18.56
CA LYS A 32 -7.39 -11.44 18.69
C LYS A 32 -6.68 -11.57 17.35
N THR A 33 -6.97 -12.60 16.56
CA THR A 33 -6.40 -12.77 15.22
C THR A 33 -6.91 -11.72 14.25
N GLU A 34 -8.21 -11.40 14.27
CA GLU A 34 -8.80 -10.33 13.46
C GLU A 34 -8.16 -8.97 13.74
N ARG A 35 -8.03 -8.60 15.03
CA ARG A 35 -7.36 -7.35 15.41
C ARG A 35 -5.91 -7.30 14.91
N LYS A 36 -5.17 -8.41 15.02
CA LYS A 36 -3.80 -8.50 14.51
C LYS A 36 -3.76 -8.35 12.98
N ASN A 37 -4.68 -9.00 12.27
CA ASN A 37 -4.73 -8.94 10.81
C ASN A 37 -5.11 -7.54 10.33
N LYS A 38 -6.10 -6.89 10.97
CA LYS A 38 -6.46 -5.49 10.70
C LYS A 38 -5.26 -4.55 10.88
N ALA A 39 -4.55 -4.67 12.00
CA ALA A 39 -3.36 -3.85 12.25
C ALA A 39 -2.26 -4.07 11.20
N LYS A 40 -2.02 -5.33 10.77
CA LYS A 40 -1.07 -5.63 9.70
C LYS A 40 -1.48 -4.99 8.37
N LEU A 41 -2.74 -5.14 7.97
CA LEU A 41 -3.26 -4.56 6.73
C LEU A 41 -3.17 -3.03 6.73
N GLU A 42 -3.44 -2.38 7.86
CA GLU A 42 -3.27 -0.93 7.98
C GLU A 42 -1.81 -0.49 7.84
N ILE A 43 -0.87 -1.23 8.43
CA ILE A 43 0.56 -0.96 8.29
C ILE A 43 0.99 -1.14 6.82
N GLU A 44 0.60 -2.25 6.18
CA GLU A 44 0.92 -2.52 4.78
C GLU A 44 0.35 -1.45 3.84
N ARG A 45 -0.89 -1.01 4.07
CA ARG A 45 -1.50 0.08 3.30
C ARG A 45 -0.70 1.38 3.46
N LYS A 46 -0.36 1.76 4.69
CA LYS A 46 0.44 2.97 4.97
C LYS A 46 1.81 2.91 4.29
N LEU A 47 2.48 1.76 4.34
CA LEU A 47 3.78 1.57 3.68
C LEU A 47 3.65 1.69 2.16
N LYS A 48 2.67 1.03 1.54
CA LYS A 48 2.42 1.13 0.10
C LYS A 48 2.16 2.58 -0.33
N THR A 49 1.34 3.31 0.43
CA THR A 49 1.07 4.73 0.14
C THR A 49 2.33 5.58 0.23
N GLN A 50 3.18 5.37 1.23
CA GLN A 50 4.43 6.11 1.40
C GLN A 50 5.41 5.82 0.25
N ILE A 51 5.57 4.55 -0.14
CA ILE A 51 6.42 4.15 -1.27
C ILE A 51 5.95 4.81 -2.57
N ASN A 52 4.64 4.80 -2.83
CA ASN A 52 4.08 5.41 -4.03
C ASN A 52 4.25 6.93 -4.05
N GLN A 53 4.04 7.59 -2.91
CA GLN A 53 4.29 9.03 -2.78
C GLN A 53 5.75 9.37 -3.05
N GLU A 54 6.68 8.62 -2.47
CA GLU A 54 8.11 8.82 -2.67
C GLU A 54 8.53 8.59 -4.12
N ARG A 55 8.03 7.52 -4.76
CA ARG A 55 8.27 7.25 -6.19
C ARG A 55 7.76 8.39 -7.07
N ASN A 56 6.57 8.91 -6.78
CA ASN A 56 5.99 10.02 -7.54
C ASN A 56 6.78 11.31 -7.35
N LYS A 57 7.23 11.62 -6.13
CA LYS A 57 8.11 12.76 -5.86
C LYS A 57 9.40 12.66 -6.68
N ARG A 58 10.06 11.50 -6.66
CA ARG A 58 11.29 11.27 -7.44
C ARG A 58 11.06 11.44 -8.94
N ARG A 59 9.95 10.90 -9.46
CA ARG A 59 9.59 11.08 -10.88
C ARG A 59 9.41 12.55 -11.24
N LYS A 60 8.69 13.33 -10.43
CA LYS A 60 8.50 14.76 -10.66
C LYS A 60 9.81 15.53 -10.68
N VAL A 61 10.67 15.31 -9.67
CA VAL A 61 11.99 15.94 -9.60
C VAL A 61 12.85 15.58 -10.82
N MET A 62 12.80 14.33 -11.27
CA MET A 62 13.53 13.93 -12.47
C MET A 62 12.96 14.58 -13.73
N GLN A 63 11.63 14.65 -13.87
CA GLN A 63 10.98 15.33 -14.99
C GLN A 63 11.31 16.82 -15.02
N GLU A 64 11.29 17.49 -13.87
CA GLU A 64 11.67 18.91 -13.75
C GLU A 64 13.12 19.12 -14.22
N LYS A 65 14.07 18.29 -13.75
CA LYS A 65 15.47 18.34 -14.18
C LYS A 65 15.63 18.09 -15.68
N VAL A 66 14.94 17.08 -16.23
CA VAL A 66 14.97 16.79 -17.66
C VAL A 66 14.43 17.96 -18.46
N ASN A 67 13.31 18.55 -18.03
CA ASN A 67 12.71 19.71 -18.69
C ASN A 67 13.62 20.95 -18.61
N GLU A 68 14.31 21.17 -17.49
CA GLU A 68 15.31 22.23 -17.36
C GLU A 68 16.46 22.05 -18.34
N ILE A 69 16.98 20.83 -18.48
CA ILE A 69 18.04 20.52 -19.45
C ILE A 69 17.52 20.74 -20.89
N LEU A 70 16.34 20.21 -21.21
CA LEU A 70 15.74 20.34 -22.54
C LEU A 70 15.45 21.78 -22.94
N LYS A 71 15.18 22.70 -22.00
CA LYS A 71 15.02 24.14 -22.31
C LYS A 71 16.30 24.76 -22.89
N HIS A 72 17.47 24.24 -22.52
CA HIS A 72 18.76 24.76 -22.97
C HIS A 72 19.33 23.99 -24.16
N VAL A 73 18.69 22.87 -24.54
CA VAL A 73 19.06 22.08 -25.72
C VAL A 73 18.04 22.39 -26.80
N GLU A 74 18.46 23.13 -27.82
CA GLU A 74 17.67 23.24 -29.06
C GLU A 74 17.62 21.86 -29.71
N MET A 75 16.54 21.13 -29.46
CA MET A 75 16.26 19.88 -30.15
C MET A 75 15.89 20.23 -31.60
N PRO A 76 16.55 19.65 -32.61
CA PRO A 76 16.07 19.75 -33.98
C PRO A 76 14.64 19.19 -34.01
N SER A 77 13.69 19.98 -34.48
CA SER A 77 12.29 19.58 -34.58
C SER A 77 12.16 18.30 -35.42
N ASP A 78 11.29 17.37 -35.02
CA ASP A 78 10.90 16.15 -35.75
C ASP A 78 10.28 16.40 -37.14
N SER A 79 10.39 17.62 -37.69
CA SER A 79 10.16 17.90 -39.10
C SER A 79 11.31 17.41 -39.99
N LEU A 80 12.12 16.45 -39.53
CA LEU A 80 12.87 15.58 -40.43
C LEU A 80 11.84 14.68 -41.10
N ALA A 81 11.13 15.25 -42.08
CA ALA A 81 10.54 14.48 -43.14
C ALA A 81 11.63 13.50 -43.59
N LEU A 82 11.34 12.21 -43.38
CA LEU A 82 12.18 11.11 -43.84
C LEU A 82 12.07 11.11 -45.37
N ASP A 83 12.71 12.08 -46.00
CA ASP A 83 12.93 12.07 -47.43
C ASP A 83 13.89 10.90 -47.66
N SER A 84 13.35 9.78 -48.14
CA SER A 84 14.13 8.64 -48.59
C SER A 84 14.91 9.07 -49.84
N THR A 85 15.99 9.82 -49.67
CA THR A 85 16.83 10.31 -50.75
C THR A 85 17.75 9.18 -51.19
N VAL A 86 17.42 8.54 -52.32
CA VAL A 86 18.34 7.64 -52.99
C VAL A 86 19.37 8.49 -53.73
N ASP A 87 20.52 8.67 -53.12
CA ASP A 87 21.63 9.42 -53.71
C ASP A 87 22.38 8.52 -54.69
N LYS A 88 22.44 8.95 -55.95
CA LYS A 88 23.21 8.27 -57.00
C LYS A 88 24.56 8.95 -57.13
N VAL A 89 25.63 8.20 -56.92
CA VAL A 89 27.00 8.69 -57.14
C VAL A 89 27.64 7.89 -58.27
N ASP A 90 28.05 8.60 -59.31
CA ASP A 90 28.72 8.02 -60.48
C ASP A 90 30.24 8.17 -60.33
N PHE A 91 30.96 7.04 -60.41
CA PHE A 91 32.42 6.97 -60.35
C PHE A 91 33.05 6.75 -61.73
N GLY A 92 32.27 6.92 -62.82
CA GLY A 92 32.70 6.85 -64.22
C GLY A 92 32.95 5.44 -64.74
N SER A 93 33.16 4.45 -63.86
CA SER A 93 33.28 3.02 -64.22
C SER A 93 32.13 2.17 -63.67
N HIS A 94 31.48 2.63 -62.61
CA HIS A 94 30.35 1.98 -61.97
C HIS A 94 29.54 3.02 -61.18
N GLU A 95 28.22 2.80 -61.14
CA GLU A 95 27.29 3.65 -60.39
C GLU A 95 26.94 2.97 -59.06
N VAL A 96 26.95 3.76 -57.98
CA VAL A 96 26.55 3.30 -56.65
C VAL A 96 25.30 4.03 -56.21
N LEU A 97 24.28 3.25 -55.85
CA LEU A 97 23.04 3.74 -55.26
C LEU A 97 23.14 3.66 -53.74
N ILE A 98 23.17 4.81 -53.07
CA ILE A 98 23.16 4.89 -51.61
C ILE A 98 21.72 5.08 -51.16
N LYS A 99 21.16 4.06 -50.49
CA LYS A 99 19.86 4.15 -49.80
C LYS A 99 20.10 4.40 -48.32
N SER A 100 19.70 5.57 -47.83
CA SER A 100 19.80 5.98 -46.43
C SER A 100 18.70 5.38 -45.53
N ASP A 101 17.73 4.66 -46.10
CA ASP A 101 16.68 3.97 -45.35
C ASP A 101 17.25 2.74 -44.62
N ILE A 102 17.79 2.93 -43.42
CA ILE A 102 18.22 1.83 -42.56
C ILE A 102 16.97 1.19 -41.96
N ASN A 103 16.41 0.21 -42.66
CA ASN A 103 15.28 -0.59 -42.16
C ASN A 103 15.84 -1.73 -41.29
N PHE A 104 15.75 -1.57 -39.96
CA PHE A 104 16.27 -2.54 -39.00
C PHE A 104 15.40 -3.80 -38.82
N SER A 105 14.30 -3.92 -39.58
CA SER A 105 13.36 -5.06 -39.49
C SER A 105 14.04 -6.41 -39.61
N ASP A 106 15.05 -6.53 -40.48
CA ASP A 106 15.78 -7.78 -40.72
C ASP A 106 16.80 -8.11 -39.62
N THR A 107 17.23 -7.10 -38.85
CA THR A 107 18.12 -7.27 -37.70
C THR A 107 17.38 -7.59 -36.40
N GLY A 108 16.05 -7.66 -36.44
CA GLY A 108 15.19 -7.90 -35.26
C GLY A 108 15.15 -6.74 -34.26
N LEU A 109 15.72 -5.58 -34.61
CA LEU A 109 15.68 -4.37 -33.80
C LEU A 109 14.40 -3.59 -34.13
N ILE A 110 13.41 -3.70 -33.25
CA ILE A 110 12.17 -2.93 -33.34
C ILE A 110 12.35 -1.66 -32.50
N VAL A 111 12.34 -0.49 -33.14
CA VAL A 111 12.19 0.79 -32.47
C VAL A 111 10.69 0.97 -32.17
N THR A 112 10.26 0.55 -30.98
CA THR A 112 8.88 0.81 -30.54
C THR A 112 8.79 2.23 -30.01
N ASN A 113 7.82 3.00 -30.50
CA ASN A 113 7.41 4.24 -29.84
C ASN A 113 6.90 3.87 -28.45
N ASN A 114 7.53 4.41 -27.40
CA ASN A 114 7.11 4.20 -26.01
C ASN A 114 5.85 5.01 -25.73
N GLU A 115 4.73 4.68 -26.37
CA GLU A 115 3.42 5.10 -25.91
C GLU A 115 3.08 4.25 -24.69
N SER A 116 3.05 4.91 -23.52
CA SER A 116 2.67 4.26 -22.28
C SER A 116 1.18 3.91 -22.31
N GLU A 117 0.83 2.74 -22.84
CA GLU A 117 -0.48 2.15 -22.57
C GLU A 117 -0.59 1.92 -21.06
N ILE A 118 -1.42 2.73 -20.40
CA ILE A 118 -1.81 2.54 -19.02
C ILE A 118 -2.70 1.30 -19.00
N PHE A 119 -2.09 0.13 -18.79
CA PHE A 119 -2.81 -1.11 -18.54
C PHE A 119 -3.57 -0.97 -17.22
N LEU A 120 -4.86 -0.60 -17.30
CA LEU A 120 -5.80 -0.69 -16.19
C LEU A 120 -6.08 -2.17 -15.96
N GLU A 121 -5.25 -2.78 -15.11
CA GLU A 121 -5.44 -4.14 -14.65
C GLU A 121 -6.70 -4.20 -13.79
N SER A 122 -7.84 -4.54 -14.42
CA SER A 122 -9.05 -4.95 -13.72
C SER A 122 -8.73 -6.21 -12.92
N ASN A 123 -8.79 -6.09 -11.60
CA ASN A 123 -8.65 -7.22 -10.69
C ASN A 123 -9.88 -8.13 -10.80
N GLU A 124 -9.88 -9.06 -11.75
CA GLU A 124 -10.73 -10.24 -11.68
C GLU A 124 -9.94 -11.39 -11.05
N ALA A 125 -10.46 -11.84 -9.92
CA ALA A 125 -9.96 -12.97 -9.18
C ALA A 125 -10.11 -14.25 -10.01
N ASN A 126 -9.00 -14.80 -10.47
CA ASN A 126 -8.94 -16.18 -10.93
C ASN A 126 -7.96 -16.97 -10.07
N GLU A 127 -8.55 -17.76 -9.17
CA GLU A 127 -7.91 -18.86 -8.46
C GLU A 127 -7.39 -19.89 -9.47
N ASN A 128 -6.33 -20.60 -9.07
CA ASN A 128 -5.72 -21.76 -9.73
C ASN A 128 -4.55 -21.47 -10.70
N LYS A 129 -3.38 -21.13 -10.13
CA LYS A 129 -2.09 -21.52 -10.71
C LYS A 129 -1.26 -22.30 -9.70
N LYS A 130 -0.94 -23.55 -10.06
CA LYS A 130 -0.07 -24.47 -9.31
C LYS A 130 1.29 -23.80 -9.08
N VAL A 131 1.61 -23.54 -7.82
CA VAL A 131 2.89 -22.98 -7.37
C VAL A 131 3.98 -24.06 -7.51
N VAL A 132 4.89 -23.86 -8.46
CA VAL A 132 6.18 -24.56 -8.47
C VAL A 132 6.95 -24.12 -7.23
N LYS A 133 7.11 -25.03 -6.26
CA LYS A 133 7.80 -24.76 -5.01
C LYS A 133 9.31 -24.66 -5.26
N ALA A 134 9.82 -23.43 -5.41
CA ALA A 134 11.25 -23.17 -5.29
C ALA A 134 11.70 -23.45 -3.85
N LYS A 135 12.84 -24.13 -3.69
CA LYS A 135 13.43 -24.40 -2.37
C LYS A 135 13.79 -23.08 -1.68
N PRO A 136 13.53 -22.91 -0.37
CA PRO A 136 13.81 -21.66 0.32
C PRO A 136 15.33 -21.43 0.40
N PRO A 137 15.80 -20.18 0.27
CA PRO A 137 17.21 -19.87 0.47
C PRO A 137 17.62 -20.22 1.91
N LYS A 138 18.84 -20.78 2.06
CA LYS A 138 19.41 -21.11 3.38
C LYS A 138 19.44 -19.84 4.24
N ARG A 139 18.82 -19.89 5.43
CA ARG A 139 18.81 -18.79 6.40
C ARG A 139 20.26 -18.40 6.73
N VAL A 140 20.66 -17.21 6.31
CA VAL A 140 21.86 -16.57 6.86
C VAL A 140 21.56 -16.27 8.32
N LYS A 141 22.40 -16.77 9.24
CA LYS A 141 22.27 -16.48 10.67
C LYS A 141 22.56 -14.98 10.86
N ASN A 142 21.57 -14.21 11.33
CA ASN A 142 21.75 -12.81 11.67
C ASN A 142 22.90 -12.65 12.68
N VAL A 143 23.95 -11.91 12.31
CA VAL A 143 25.11 -11.62 13.18
C VAL A 143 24.88 -10.41 14.10
N TYR A 144 23.76 -9.70 14.00
CA TYR A 144 23.42 -8.61 14.91
C TYR A 144 22.29 -8.98 15.86
N GLY A 145 22.65 -9.70 16.92
CA GLY A 145 21.78 -9.95 18.07
C GLY A 145 21.72 -8.75 19.00
N GLN A 146 20.97 -7.71 18.66
CA GLN A 146 20.43 -6.79 19.67
C GLN A 146 19.01 -7.23 20.01
N LYS A 147 18.91 -8.20 20.91
CA LYS A 147 17.66 -8.53 21.58
C LYS A 147 17.34 -7.39 22.54
N HIS A 148 16.58 -6.38 22.10
CA HIS A 148 15.84 -5.55 23.05
C HIS A 148 14.78 -6.45 23.68
N GLY A 149 15.14 -7.04 24.82
CA GLY A 149 14.24 -7.87 25.61
C GLY A 149 13.03 -7.06 26.03
N PHE A 150 11.85 -7.46 25.57
CA PHE A 150 10.58 -7.10 26.20
C PHE A 150 10.45 -7.84 27.54
N ASN A 151 11.33 -7.52 28.49
CA ASN A 151 11.25 -7.94 29.88
C ASN A 151 10.85 -6.73 30.75
N SER A 152 9.64 -6.19 30.56
CA SER A 152 9.08 -5.16 31.46
C SER A 152 7.88 -5.66 32.28
N PHE A 153 7.66 -6.97 32.34
CA PHE A 153 6.57 -7.57 33.12
C PHE A 153 6.95 -7.94 34.58
N LYS A 154 8.20 -7.74 35.02
CA LYS A 154 8.62 -8.08 36.38
C LYS A 154 8.73 -6.89 37.36
N ASP A 155 8.66 -5.64 36.89
CA ASP A 155 8.81 -4.45 37.77
C ASP A 155 7.48 -3.90 38.33
N ARG A 156 6.35 -4.61 38.18
CA ARG A 156 5.04 -4.19 38.73
C ARG A 156 4.66 -4.86 40.05
N LYS A 157 5.63 -5.29 40.84
CA LYS A 157 5.41 -5.73 42.23
C LYS A 157 6.41 -5.03 43.12
N ASN A 158 6.11 -3.80 43.56
CA ASN A 158 6.56 -3.22 44.84
C ASN A 158 6.14 -1.76 45.10
N ASN A 159 5.04 -1.23 44.53
CA ASN A 159 4.50 0.09 44.90
C ASN A 159 3.16 0.01 45.65
N ASN A 160 3.03 -0.96 46.56
CA ASN A 160 1.93 -0.98 47.54
C ASN A 160 2.49 -0.89 48.96
N LYS A 161 3.13 0.25 49.26
CA LYS A 161 3.51 0.62 50.63
C LYS A 161 3.16 2.09 50.87
N PHE A 162 2.13 2.28 51.69
CA PHE A 162 1.75 3.49 52.43
C PHE A 162 1.27 4.75 51.68
N LYS A 163 -0.04 4.82 51.46
CA LYS A 163 -0.84 6.03 51.77
C LYS A 163 -2.09 5.64 52.55
N LYS A 164 -1.91 5.26 53.82
CA LYS A 164 -3.00 5.29 54.81
C LYS A 164 -3.24 6.76 55.16
N GLY A 165 -4.48 7.22 55.01
CA GLY A 165 -4.97 8.45 55.65
C GLY A 165 -5.38 9.61 54.73
N LYS A 166 -6.51 9.47 54.04
CA LYS A 166 -7.46 10.61 53.91
C LYS A 166 -8.84 10.08 54.29
N LYS A 167 -9.27 10.41 55.52
CA LYS A 167 -10.65 10.20 55.98
C LYS A 167 -11.55 11.09 55.11
N PHE A 168 -12.40 10.48 54.28
CA PHE A 168 -13.54 11.20 53.70
C PHE A 168 -14.52 11.46 54.84
N GLN A 169 -14.72 12.73 55.20
CA GLN A 169 -15.83 13.12 56.06
C GLN A 169 -17.13 12.98 55.26
N SER A 170 -17.94 11.98 55.57
CA SER A 170 -19.32 11.91 55.10
C SER A 170 -20.14 12.92 55.90
N LYS A 171 -20.36 14.13 55.36
CA LYS A 171 -21.44 15.00 55.84
C LYS A 171 -22.76 14.44 55.31
N GLY A 172 -23.40 13.59 56.10
CA GLY A 172 -24.81 13.28 55.95
C GLY A 172 -25.63 14.36 56.64
N GLU A 173 -26.17 15.31 55.89
CA GLU A 173 -27.32 16.08 56.32
C GLU A 173 -28.58 15.31 55.90
N ARG A 174 -29.19 14.62 56.86
CA ARG A 174 -30.59 14.20 56.73
C ARG A 174 -31.43 15.40 57.14
N LYS A 175 -32.10 16.04 56.18
CA LYS A 175 -33.21 16.93 56.49
C LYS A 175 -34.42 16.07 56.87
N ALA A 176 -34.97 16.38 58.05
CA ALA A 176 -36.26 15.93 58.52
C ALA A 176 -37.39 16.61 57.74
#